data_AF-A0A7C1T9P5-F1
#
_entry.id   AF-A0A7C1T9P5-F1
#
_cell.length_a   1.000
_cell.length_b   1.000
_cell.length_c   1.000
_cell.angle_alpha   90.00
_cell.angle_beta   90.00
_cell.angle_gamma   90.00
#
_symmetry.space_group_name_H-M   'P 1'
#
loop_
_entity.id
_entity.type
_entity.pdbx_description
1 polymer ?
#
loop_
_entity_poly.entity_id
_entity_poly.type
_entity_poly.pdbx_seq_one_letter_code
_entity_poly.pdbx_strand_id
1 'polypeptide(L)'
;NPGQVYFAAGSLDLSDVVDGVCEIEGNMRREVMEETGLDLDLARADPVLYASYRSRRLTLARVFTFSETAEVLVERIDAFARDCPEPEISRAVVIRTGDPTAHRYGAAMLPVLSWYFQQQG
;
A
#
# COMPACT_ATOMS: atom_id res chain seq x y z
N ASN A 1 -12.35 6.27 2.19
CA ASN A 1 -12.88 5.09 2.93
C ASN A 1 -13.00 5.40 4.43
N PRO A 2 -14.04 6.11 4.91
CA PRO A 2 -14.06 6.66 6.27
C PRO A 2 -13.91 5.59 7.36
N GLY A 3 -12.84 5.70 8.16
CA GLY A 3 -12.55 4.81 9.28
C GLY A 3 -12.23 3.37 8.89
N GLN A 4 -11.76 3.12 7.67
CA GLN A 4 -11.25 1.81 7.26
C GLN A 4 -9.72 1.79 7.27
N VAL A 5 -9.14 0.61 7.45
CA VAL A 5 -7.71 0.36 7.22
C VAL A 5 -7.54 -0.08 5.77
N TYR A 6 -6.62 0.54 5.04
CA TYR A 6 -6.28 0.24 3.65
C TYR A 6 -4.78 0.44 3.40
N PHE A 7 -4.27 -0.11 2.31
CA PHE A 7 -2.91 0.19 1.85
C PHE A 7 -2.89 1.57 1.20
N ALA A 8 -1.82 2.34 1.40
CA ALA A 8 -1.54 3.49 0.54
C ALA A 8 -1.35 2.99 -0.89
N ALA A 9 -2.20 3.47 -1.80
CA ALA A 9 -2.30 2.97 -3.16
C ALA A 9 -3.27 3.84 -3.97
N GLY A 10 -2.89 4.16 -5.21
CA GLY A 10 -3.73 4.88 -6.15
C GLY A 10 -4.36 4.02 -7.23
N SER A 11 -5.21 4.67 -8.01
CA SER A 11 -5.65 4.15 -9.31
C SER A 11 -4.66 4.60 -10.39
N LEU A 12 -4.48 3.79 -11.42
CA LEU A 12 -3.76 4.24 -12.60
C LEU A 12 -4.61 5.25 -13.38
N ASP A 13 -3.98 6.28 -13.90
CA ASP A 13 -4.56 7.24 -14.83
C ASP A 13 -3.67 7.47 -16.07
N LEU A 14 -4.02 8.46 -16.90
CA LEU A 14 -3.30 8.74 -18.15
C LEU A 14 -1.88 9.27 -17.92
N SER A 15 -1.60 9.86 -16.76
CA SER A 15 -0.27 10.34 -16.39
C SER A 15 0.69 9.19 -16.09
N ASP A 16 0.17 8.01 -15.74
CA ASP A 16 0.97 6.80 -15.54
C ASP A 16 1.28 6.08 -16.87
N VAL A 17 0.92 6.65 -18.03
CA VAL A 17 1.20 6.05 -19.34
C VAL A 17 2.36 6.78 -20.02
N VAL A 18 3.49 6.10 -20.14
CA VAL A 18 4.71 6.60 -20.80
C VAL A 18 4.95 5.79 -22.07
N ASP A 19 5.01 6.48 -23.21
CA ASP A 19 5.22 5.85 -24.53
C ASP A 19 4.26 4.67 -24.83
N GLY A 20 3.01 4.77 -24.38
CA GLY A 20 1.98 3.75 -24.57
C GLY A 20 2.06 2.56 -23.59
N VAL A 21 2.91 2.64 -22.57
CA VAL A 21 3.08 1.60 -21.53
C VAL A 21 2.72 2.18 -20.17
N CYS A 22 1.94 1.45 -19.37
CA CYS A 22 1.63 1.84 -18.00
C CYS A 22 2.86 1.65 -17.10
N GLU A 23 3.35 2.73 -16.48
CA GLU A 23 4.43 2.72 -15.50
C GLU A 23 3.90 2.36 -14.10
N ILE A 24 3.66 1.06 -13.88
CA ILE A 24 3.07 0.55 -12.63
C ILE A 24 3.90 0.90 -11.39
N GLU A 25 5.22 0.79 -11.49
CA GLU A 25 6.12 1.05 -10.36
C GLU A 25 6.22 2.55 -10.03
N GLY A 26 6.19 3.41 -11.05
CA GLY A 26 6.13 4.86 -10.87
C GLY A 26 4.86 5.28 -10.13
N ASN A 27 3.71 4.73 -10.51
CA ASN A 27 2.45 4.92 -9.79
C ASN A 27 2.58 4.47 -8.32
N MET A 28 3.05 3.24 -8.07
CA MET A 28 3.23 2.74 -6.69
C MET A 28 4.13 3.64 -5.84
N ARG A 29 5.26 4.11 -6.41
CA ARG A 29 6.20 5.00 -5.71
C ARG A 29 5.57 6.35 -5.40
N ARG A 30 4.89 6.96 -6.39
CA ARG A 30 4.23 8.25 -6.24
C ARG A 30 3.15 8.21 -5.16
N GLU A 31 2.24 7.25 -5.25
CA GLU A 31 1.09 7.14 -4.32
C GLU A 31 1.55 6.85 -2.88
N VAL A 32 2.51 5.94 -2.68
CA VAL A 32 3.05 5.66 -1.34
C VAL A 32 3.79 6.87 -0.78
N MET A 33 4.56 7.59 -1.60
CA MET A 33 5.23 8.81 -1.17
C MET A 33 4.23 9.90 -0.78
N GLU A 34 3.21 10.14 -1.61
CA GLU A 34 2.20 11.19 -1.41
C GLU A 34 1.35 10.94 -0.15
N GLU A 35 0.98 9.68 0.13
CA GLU A 35 0.12 9.35 1.26
C GLU A 35 0.90 9.13 2.58
N THR A 36 2.14 8.66 2.51
CA THR A 36 2.86 8.14 3.69
C THR A 36 4.22 8.77 3.95
N GLY A 37 4.78 9.49 2.97
CA GLY A 37 6.15 10.00 3.03
C GLY A 37 7.24 8.93 2.97
N LEU A 38 6.88 7.68 2.67
CA LEU A 38 7.85 6.61 2.46
C LEU A 38 8.33 6.58 1.01
N ASP A 39 9.65 6.55 0.85
CA ASP A 39 10.28 6.35 -0.44
C ASP A 39 10.46 4.86 -0.73
N LEU A 40 9.76 4.33 -1.73
CA LEU A 40 9.89 2.94 -2.13
C LEU A 40 11.27 2.60 -2.73
N ASP A 41 12.06 3.59 -3.16
CA ASP A 41 13.43 3.34 -3.63
C ASP A 41 14.40 2.95 -2.50
N LEU A 42 14.01 3.21 -1.25
CA LEU A 42 14.74 2.75 -0.06
C LEU A 42 14.33 1.34 0.37
N ALA A 43 13.30 0.77 -0.26
CA ALA A 43 12.81 -0.58 0.03
C ALA A 43 13.34 -1.60 -0.97
N ARG A 44 13.47 -2.86 -0.51
CA ARG A 44 13.66 -3.99 -1.40
C ARG A 44 12.31 -4.40 -1.99
N ALA A 45 12.15 -4.21 -3.29
CA ALA A 45 11.01 -4.70 -4.05
C ALA A 45 11.07 -6.22 -4.24
N ASP A 46 9.96 -6.91 -4.01
CA ASP A 46 9.80 -8.31 -4.40
C ASP A 46 9.79 -8.42 -5.94
N PRO A 47 10.50 -9.40 -6.55
CA PRO A 47 10.54 -9.54 -8.00
C PRO A 47 9.18 -9.93 -8.60
N VAL A 48 8.22 -10.40 -7.79
CA VAL A 48 6.91 -10.82 -8.27
C VAL A 48 5.92 -9.65 -8.14
N LEU A 49 5.30 -9.32 -9.27
CA LEU A 49 4.09 -8.49 -9.31
C LEU A 49 2.86 -9.41 -9.26
N TYR A 50 2.03 -9.22 -8.24
CA TYR A 50 0.79 -9.94 -8.06
C TYR A 50 -0.37 -9.18 -8.69
N ALA A 51 -1.38 -9.92 -9.16
CA ALA A 51 -2.60 -9.37 -9.71
C ALA A 51 -3.81 -10.10 -9.15
N SER A 52 -4.86 -9.35 -8.83
CA SER A 52 -6.18 -9.92 -8.56
C SER A 52 -7.22 -9.22 -9.43
N TYR A 53 -8.12 -10.00 -10.00
CA TYR A 53 -9.23 -9.46 -10.80
C TYR A 53 -10.55 -9.90 -10.20
N ARG A 54 -11.35 -8.94 -9.72
CA ARG A 54 -12.70 -9.18 -9.18
C ARG A 54 -13.63 -8.02 -9.51
N SER A 55 -14.89 -8.32 -9.77
CA SER A 55 -15.94 -7.31 -10.00
C SER A 55 -15.55 -6.22 -11.01
N ARG A 56 -14.88 -6.60 -12.11
CA ARG A 56 -14.38 -5.69 -13.16
C ARG A 56 -13.30 -4.70 -12.70
N ARG A 57 -12.59 -5.02 -11.61
CA ARG A 57 -11.44 -4.27 -11.10
C ARG A 57 -10.22 -5.17 -11.08
N LEU A 58 -9.12 -4.67 -11.66
CA LEU A 58 -7.80 -5.27 -11.57
C LEU A 58 -7.02 -4.53 -10.48
N THR A 59 -6.48 -5.25 -9.52
CA THR A 59 -5.58 -4.72 -8.49
C THR A 59 -4.23 -5.35 -8.68
N LEU A 60 -3.21 -4.51 -8.81
CA LEU A 60 -1.81 -4.92 -8.88
C LEU A 60 -1.17 -4.65 -7.51
N ALA A 61 -0.35 -5.58 -7.03
CA ALA A 61 0.31 -5.46 -5.74
C ALA A 61 1.73 -6.01 -5.83
N ARG A 62 2.67 -5.34 -5.17
CA ARG A 62 4.03 -5.81 -4.96
C ARG A 62 4.38 -5.65 -3.48
N VAL A 63 5.14 -6.61 -2.95
CA VAL A 63 5.64 -6.52 -1.57
C VAL A 63 6.92 -5.68 -1.58
N PHE A 64 6.96 -4.67 -0.72
CA PHE A 64 8.15 -3.86 -0.47
C PHE A 64 8.62 -4.11 0.97
N THR A 65 9.90 -4.41 1.14
CA THR A 65 10.51 -4.64 2.47
C THR A 65 11.48 -3.52 2.79
N PHE A 66 11.17 -2.73 3.81
CA PHE A 66 12.10 -1.75 4.40
C PHE A 66 13.02 -2.43 5.42
N SER A 67 14.19 -1.82 5.65
CA SER A 67 15.16 -2.31 6.64
C SER A 67 14.80 -1.92 8.08
N GLU A 68 14.04 -0.83 8.21
CA GLU A 68 13.57 -0.26 9.46
C GLU A 68 12.47 -1.11 10.10
N THR A 69 12.33 -1.00 11.43
CA THR A 69 11.27 -1.71 12.14
C THR A 69 9.91 -1.09 11.86
N ALA A 70 8.85 -1.86 12.12
CA ALA A 70 7.48 -1.38 11.97
C ALA A 70 7.21 -0.13 12.81
N GLU A 71 7.80 -0.04 14.01
CA GLU A 71 7.65 1.10 14.92
C GLU A 71 8.24 2.39 14.32
N VAL A 72 9.44 2.30 13.72
CA VAL A 72 10.08 3.44 13.05
C VAL A 72 9.26 3.90 11.83
N LEU A 73 8.74 2.95 11.05
CA LEU A 73 7.91 3.29 9.89
C LEU A 73 6.60 3.95 10.33
N VAL A 74 5.94 3.45 11.37
CA VAL A 74 4.73 4.06 11.92
C VAL A 74 4.99 5.49 12.38
N GLU A 75 6.07 5.74 13.12
CA GLU A 75 6.42 7.10 13.57
C GLU A 75 6.63 8.07 12.41
N ARG A 76 7.30 7.62 11.33
CA ARG A 76 7.52 8.43 10.12
C ARG A 76 6.22 8.74 9.39
N ILE A 77 5.37 7.73 9.18
CA ILE A 77 4.08 7.90 8.49
C ILE A 77 3.16 8.82 9.31
N ASP A 78 3.09 8.62 10.63
CA ASP A 78 2.26 9.44 11.51
C ASP A 78 2.78 10.88 11.59
N ALA A 79 4.10 11.10 11.51
CA ALA A 79 4.67 12.44 11.42
C ALA A 79 4.32 13.11 10.09
N PHE A 80 4.49 12.40 8.98
CA PHE A 80 4.12 12.89 7.65
C PHE A 80 2.63 13.27 7.57
N ALA A 81 1.74 12.40 8.04
CA ALA A 81 0.30 12.62 8.02
C ALA A 81 -0.13 13.84 8.87
N ARG A 82 0.59 14.18 9.95
CA ARG A 82 0.33 15.38 10.76
C ARG A 82 0.67 16.68 10.04
N ASP A 83 1.71 16.67 9.22
CA ASP A 83 2.21 17.85 8.51
C ASP A 83 1.57 18.00 7.11
N CYS A 84 0.88 16.97 6.62
CA CYS A 84 0.15 17.02 5.36
C CYS A 84 -1.10 17.93 5.48
N PRO A 85 -1.27 18.95 4.61
CA PRO A 85 -2.43 19.85 4.67
C PRO A 85 -3.78 19.16 4.43
N GLU A 86 -3.79 18.13 3.58
CA GLU A 86 -4.97 17.34 3.23
C GLU A 86 -4.63 15.84 3.32
N PRO A 87 -4.52 15.28 4.55
CA PRO A 87 -4.08 13.91 4.72
C PRO A 87 -5.20 12.93 4.31
N GLU A 88 -4.90 12.04 3.38
CA GLU A 88 -5.80 10.93 3.04
C GLU A 88 -5.88 9.90 4.17
N ILE A 89 -4.76 9.66 4.86
CA ILE A 89 -4.68 8.76 6.02
C ILE A 89 -4.43 9.52 7.31
N SER A 90 -5.02 9.06 8.41
CA SER A 90 -4.85 9.70 9.73
C SER A 90 -3.70 9.13 10.56
N ARG A 91 -3.29 7.87 10.29
CA ARG A 91 -2.22 7.16 10.98
C ARG A 91 -1.89 5.83 10.29
N ALA A 92 -0.70 5.30 10.55
CA ALA A 92 -0.34 3.93 10.21
C ALA A 92 -0.88 2.90 11.21
N VAL A 93 -1.07 1.66 10.75
CA VAL A 93 -1.44 0.51 11.58
C VAL A 93 -0.57 -0.68 11.21
N VAL A 94 0.06 -1.31 12.21
CA VAL A 94 0.85 -2.53 12.00
C VAL A 94 -0.06 -3.75 12.03
N ILE A 95 -0.11 -4.49 10.94
CA ILE A 95 -0.89 -5.72 10.81
C ILE A 95 0.04 -6.91 11.05
N ARG A 96 -0.24 -7.72 12.08
CA ARG A 96 0.60 -8.86 12.48
C ARG A 96 0.00 -10.23 12.17
N THR A 97 -1.27 -10.27 11.78
CA THR A 97 -1.99 -11.52 11.48
C THR A 97 -2.90 -11.33 10.27
N GLY A 98 -3.26 -12.44 9.63
CA GLY A 98 -4.26 -12.47 8.55
C GLY A 98 -5.71 -12.47 9.03
N ASP A 99 -5.98 -12.15 10.30
CA ASP A 99 -7.34 -12.11 10.85
C ASP A 99 -8.14 -10.97 10.20
N PRO A 100 -9.19 -11.27 9.41
CA PRO A 100 -9.96 -10.25 8.72
C PRO A 100 -10.81 -9.38 9.65
N THR A 101 -10.91 -9.72 10.94
CA THR A 101 -11.70 -9.00 11.95
C THR A 101 -10.87 -8.10 12.86
N ALA A 102 -9.53 -8.19 12.80
CA ALA A 102 -8.63 -7.41 13.66
C ALA A 102 -8.77 -5.89 13.47
N HIS A 103 -9.11 -5.46 12.25
CA HIS A 103 -9.42 -4.07 11.93
C HIS A 103 -10.60 -3.99 10.97
N ARG A 104 -11.18 -2.80 10.84
CA ARG A 104 -12.19 -2.51 9.82
C ARG A 104 -11.52 -2.33 8.46
N TYR A 105 -11.05 -3.41 7.85
CA TYR A 105 -10.33 -3.35 6.58
C TYR A 105 -11.21 -2.87 5.41
N GLY A 106 -10.58 -2.20 4.45
CA GLY A 106 -11.14 -2.00 3.12
C GLY A 106 -11.31 -3.35 2.41
N ALA A 107 -12.40 -3.51 1.65
CA ALA A 107 -12.73 -4.79 1.02
C ALA A 107 -11.62 -5.33 0.09
N ALA A 108 -10.85 -4.43 -0.54
CA ALA A 108 -9.73 -4.78 -1.40
C ALA A 108 -8.51 -5.35 -0.64
N MET A 109 -8.37 -5.08 0.66
CA MET A 109 -7.27 -5.65 1.46
C MET A 109 -7.47 -7.13 1.75
N LEU A 110 -8.70 -7.58 1.96
CA LEU A 110 -8.97 -8.91 2.51
C LEU A 110 -8.34 -10.04 1.67
N PRO A 111 -8.44 -10.05 0.32
CA PRO A 111 -7.76 -11.06 -0.49
C PRO A 111 -6.23 -10.98 -0.39
N VAL A 112 -5.67 -9.77 -0.29
CA VAL A 112 -4.22 -9.53 -0.18
C VAL A 112 -3.71 -10.02 1.17
N LEU A 113 -4.40 -9.72 2.27
CA LEU A 113 -4.06 -10.18 3.62
C LEU A 113 -4.15 -11.70 3.72
N SER A 114 -5.23 -12.29 3.21
CA SER A 114 -5.39 -13.75 3.17
C SER A 114 -4.25 -14.41 2.39
N TRP A 115 -3.88 -13.86 1.23
CA TRP A 115 -2.78 -14.39 0.43
C TRP A 115 -1.42 -14.23 1.15
N TYR A 116 -1.09 -13.03 1.61
CA TYR A 116 0.20 -12.72 2.22
C TYR A 116 0.47 -13.59 3.45
N PHE A 117 -0.50 -13.68 4.38
CA PHE A 117 -0.32 -14.47 5.60
C PHE A 117 -0.41 -15.99 5.39
N GLN A 118 -1.02 -16.46 4.30
CA GLN A 118 -0.96 -17.90 3.93
C GLN A 118 0.40 -18.30 3.37
N GLN A 119 1.15 -17.39 2.75
CA GLN A 119 2.50 -17.68 2.22
C GLN A 119 3.58 -17.73 3.33
N GLN A 120 3.30 -17.16 4.50
CA GLN A 120 4.25 -17.04 5.62
C GLN A 120 4.14 -18.16 6.66
N GLY A 121 3.21 -19.10 6.48
CA GLY A 121 3.03 -20.29 7.33
C GLY A 121 3.42 -21.56 6.59
#